data_AF-A0A841EKU7-F1
#
_entry.id   AF-A0A841EKU7-F1
#
_cell.length_a   1.000
_cell.length_b   1.000
_cell.length_c   1.000
_cell.angle_alpha   90.00
_cell.angle_beta   90.00
_cell.angle_gamma   90.00
#
_symmetry.space_group_name_H-M   'P 1'
#
loop_
_entity.id
_entity.type
_entity.pdbx_description
1 polymer ?
#
loop_
_entity_poly.entity_id
_entity_poly.type
_entity_poly.pdbx_seq_one_letter_code
_entity_poly.pdbx_strand_id
1 'polypeptide(L)'
;MNNYLLFLLIIFNCFICSISDGQSFTEQVDGKSVATKHTYFSASINKKESSTTDYIGFYQKYISGIRGQECPMYPSCSNYGLKTFSETNFVSAFVMTSDRLLRCGHDHNNYALTLRSNGFRLLDYPAYDTPPSELYYQRNSYHFAYSDTTRDESSFVFIKKLINNQYYQEALLEIMRLEFQTNSFNIDLFINKIICLKALGEYEKALFEYETKCPTAYKLDTELIYQIALIQFKLQNYQEALQKNALALASSRDQFSKAKIILLNGLLYANQYEWQKAKLSYESLAMFDSHKQVSAANLLLSEGAMQLKDKSPFWAGMFSIIPGAGYAYTGHKQTALSAFLVNGLLTYATYSSIHKKNYGMALLTGVFNISFYVGNIYGASKSAKRFNEQQRKSIINKLAFNSNF
;
A
#
# COMPACT_ATOMS: atom_id res chain seq x y z
N MET A 1 -33.66 -36.72 -27.84
CA MET A 1 -32.81 -35.55 -28.15
C MET A 1 -32.98 -34.37 -27.18
N ASN A 2 -34.05 -34.29 -26.37
CA ASN A 2 -34.29 -33.13 -25.48
C ASN A 2 -33.56 -33.14 -24.11
N ASN A 3 -33.23 -34.31 -23.55
CA ASN A 3 -32.63 -34.34 -22.20
C ASN A 3 -31.14 -33.98 -22.17
N TYR A 4 -30.41 -34.24 -23.26
CA TYR A 4 -28.99 -33.84 -23.37
C TYR A 4 -28.83 -32.33 -23.58
N LEU A 5 -29.74 -31.69 -24.30
CA LEU A 5 -29.73 -30.24 -24.52
C LEU A 5 -30.05 -29.48 -23.23
N LEU A 6 -30.99 -29.98 -22.43
CA LEU A 6 -31.33 -29.41 -21.12
C LEU A 6 -30.17 -29.56 -20.12
N PHE A 7 -29.49 -30.72 -20.12
CA PHE A 7 -28.33 -30.96 -19.25
C PHE A 7 -27.12 -30.09 -19.66
N LEU A 8 -26.88 -29.90 -20.95
CA LEU A 8 -25.86 -28.98 -21.47
C LEU A 8 -26.17 -27.51 -21.14
N LEU A 9 -27.44 -27.09 -21.22
CA LEU A 9 -27.87 -25.75 -20.83
C LEU A 9 -27.71 -25.50 -19.32
N ILE A 10 -27.95 -26.49 -18.46
CA ILE A 10 -27.75 -26.37 -17.01
C ILE A 10 -26.25 -26.29 -16.67
N ILE A 11 -25.42 -27.12 -17.31
CA ILE A 11 -23.96 -27.08 -17.12
C ILE A 11 -23.37 -25.78 -17.67
N PHE A 12 -23.86 -25.29 -18.81
CA PHE A 12 -23.40 -24.04 -19.41
C PHE A 12 -23.83 -22.80 -18.58
N ASN A 13 -25.04 -22.81 -18.00
CA ASN A 13 -25.46 -21.75 -17.06
C ASN A 13 -24.72 -21.81 -15.71
N CYS A 14 -24.39 -23.00 -15.20
CA CYS A 14 -23.51 -23.12 -14.02
C CYS A 14 -22.06 -22.66 -14.31
N PHE A 15 -21.57 -22.85 -15.54
CA PHE A 15 -20.25 -22.37 -15.95
C PHE A 15 -20.24 -20.84 -16.18
N ILE A 16 -21.31 -20.25 -16.72
CA ILE A 16 -21.40 -18.80 -16.95
C ILE A 16 -21.58 -18.03 -15.64
N CYS A 17 -22.26 -18.58 -14.63
CA CYS A 17 -22.34 -17.96 -13.30
C CYS A 17 -21.03 -18.03 -12.50
N SER A 18 -20.00 -18.72 -12.99
CA SER A 18 -18.71 -18.85 -12.30
C SER A 18 -17.62 -17.92 -12.84
N ILE A 19 -17.94 -17.06 -13.83
CA ILE A 19 -16.96 -16.20 -14.51
C ILE A 19 -17.38 -14.73 -14.35
N SER A 20 -17.42 -14.23 -13.11
CA SER A 20 -17.29 -12.78 -12.83
C SER A 20 -17.16 -12.41 -11.35
N ASP A 21 -17.29 -13.34 -10.40
CA ASP A 21 -17.04 -13.04 -9.00
C ASP A 21 -15.58 -13.33 -8.66
N GLY A 22 -14.79 -12.27 -8.50
CA GLY A 22 -13.46 -12.37 -7.91
C GLY A 22 -13.54 -13.11 -6.57
N GLN A 23 -12.57 -13.97 -6.27
CA GLN A 23 -12.57 -14.76 -5.02
C GLN A 23 -12.82 -13.86 -3.81
N SER A 24 -13.98 -14.03 -3.17
CA SER A 24 -14.33 -13.32 -1.94
C SER A 24 -13.81 -14.12 -0.75
N PHE A 25 -12.90 -13.53 0.01
CA PHE A 25 -12.42 -14.08 1.27
C PHE A 25 -13.30 -13.57 2.41
N THR A 26 -13.37 -14.34 3.49
CA THR A 26 -14.09 -13.93 4.71
C THR A 26 -13.10 -13.86 5.86
N GLU A 27 -13.03 -12.73 6.53
CA GLU A 27 -12.24 -12.54 7.75
C GLU A 27 -13.14 -12.30 8.95
N GLN A 28 -12.75 -12.83 10.12
CA GLN A 28 -13.46 -12.54 11.37
C GLN A 28 -12.87 -11.27 12.00
N VAL A 29 -13.70 -10.26 12.23
CA VAL A 29 -13.32 -9.01 12.87
C VAL A 29 -14.33 -8.73 13.99
N ASP A 30 -13.85 -8.84 15.23
CA ASP A 30 -14.61 -8.47 16.43
C ASP A 30 -16.04 -9.05 16.45
N GLY A 31 -16.14 -10.37 16.21
CA GLY A 31 -17.40 -11.13 16.22
C GLY A 31 -18.22 -11.06 14.94
N LYS A 32 -17.78 -10.30 13.93
CA LYS A 32 -18.44 -10.18 12.62
C LYS A 32 -17.60 -10.82 11.53
N SER A 33 -18.28 -11.42 10.56
CA SER A 33 -17.65 -11.88 9.32
C SER A 33 -17.67 -10.76 8.29
N VAL A 34 -16.49 -10.37 7.81
CA VAL A 34 -16.31 -9.33 6.81
C VAL A 34 -15.84 -9.96 5.51
N ALA A 35 -16.56 -9.71 4.41
CA ALA A 35 -16.14 -10.12 3.07
C ALA A 35 -15.04 -9.18 2.56
N THR A 36 -14.00 -9.76 1.97
CA THR A 36 -12.82 -9.05 1.51
C THR A 36 -12.39 -9.56 0.14
N LYS A 37 -11.84 -8.66 -0.69
CA LYS A 37 -11.30 -9.03 -2.00
C LYS A 37 -9.94 -9.75 -1.90
N HIS A 38 -9.24 -9.56 -0.77
CA HIS A 38 -7.90 -10.09 -0.55
C HIS A 38 -7.83 -10.80 0.79
N THR A 39 -7.14 -11.94 0.80
CA THR A 39 -6.71 -12.64 2.02
C THR A 39 -5.51 -11.93 2.64
N TYR A 40 -5.41 -11.97 3.97
CA TYR A 40 -4.19 -11.53 4.67
C TYR A 40 -3.15 -12.66 4.83
N PHE A 41 -3.48 -13.90 4.43
CA PHE A 41 -2.52 -15.00 4.42
C PHE A 41 -1.54 -14.88 3.24
N SER A 42 -0.32 -15.36 3.46
CA SER A 42 0.72 -15.37 2.44
C SER A 42 0.41 -16.44 1.40
N ALA A 43 0.54 -16.10 0.12
CA ALA A 43 0.35 -17.05 -0.98
C ALA A 43 1.49 -18.08 -1.09
N SER A 44 2.68 -17.76 -0.53
CA SER A 44 3.89 -18.58 -0.67
C SER A 44 4.14 -19.54 0.50
N ILE A 45 3.38 -19.42 1.60
CA ILE A 45 3.60 -20.20 2.82
C ILE A 45 2.43 -21.14 3.05
N ASN A 46 2.73 -22.43 3.19
CA ASN A 46 1.74 -23.44 3.52
C ASN A 46 1.17 -23.22 4.92
N LYS A 47 -0.15 -23.05 4.99
CA LYS A 47 -0.89 -22.93 6.24
C LYS A 47 -0.80 -24.22 7.04
N LYS A 48 -0.41 -24.13 8.32
CA LYS A 48 -0.47 -25.23 9.28
C LYS A 48 -1.64 -25.03 10.21
N GLU A 49 -2.53 -26.02 10.29
CA GLU A 49 -3.54 -26.06 11.34
C GLU A 49 -2.90 -26.52 12.64
N SER A 50 -3.32 -25.93 13.76
CA SER A 50 -2.87 -26.29 15.09
C SER A 50 -3.96 -26.01 16.12
N SER A 51 -3.85 -26.62 17.29
CA SER A 51 -4.75 -26.30 18.41
C SER A 51 -4.79 -24.80 18.72
N THR A 52 -3.66 -24.10 18.56
CA THR A 52 -3.59 -22.64 18.74
C THR A 52 -4.46 -21.88 17.75
N THR A 53 -4.49 -22.29 16.47
CA THR A 53 -5.35 -21.66 15.47
C THR A 53 -6.83 -21.88 15.78
N ASP A 54 -7.17 -23.03 16.35
CA ASP A 54 -8.54 -23.34 16.79
C ASP A 54 -8.95 -22.47 17.99
N TYR A 55 -8.06 -22.28 18.97
CA TYR A 55 -8.32 -21.39 20.10
C TYR A 55 -8.50 -19.93 19.67
N ILE A 56 -7.73 -19.46 18.69
CA ILE A 56 -7.91 -18.11 18.12
C ILE A 56 -9.27 -18.02 17.41
N GLY A 57 -9.65 -19.06 16.64
CA GLY A 57 -10.97 -19.14 16.01
C GLY A 57 -12.12 -19.11 17.01
N PHE A 58 -11.98 -19.84 18.13
CA PHE A 58 -12.92 -19.81 19.24
C PHE A 58 -13.04 -18.39 19.84
N TYR A 59 -11.91 -17.74 20.13
CA TYR A 59 -11.90 -16.36 20.62
C TYR A 59 -12.59 -15.41 19.64
N GLN A 60 -12.28 -15.51 18.34
CA GLN A 60 -12.90 -14.68 17.31
C GLN A 60 -14.41 -14.85 17.26
N LYS A 61 -14.89 -16.10 17.31
CA LYS A 61 -16.30 -16.43 17.20
C LYS A 61 -17.12 -16.05 18.44
N TYR A 62 -16.59 -16.27 19.64
CA TYR A 62 -17.39 -16.21 20.87
C TYR A 62 -17.03 -15.07 21.83
N ILE A 63 -15.82 -14.51 21.75
CA ILE A 63 -15.33 -13.55 22.74
C ILE A 63 -15.10 -12.16 22.13
N SER A 64 -14.56 -12.10 20.91
CA SER A 64 -14.05 -10.84 20.36
C SER A 64 -15.11 -9.74 20.22
N GLY A 65 -16.36 -10.08 19.89
CA GLY A 65 -17.47 -9.13 19.75
C GLY A 65 -17.95 -8.48 21.05
N ILE A 66 -17.49 -8.96 22.22
CA ILE A 66 -17.90 -8.39 23.52
C ILE A 66 -17.15 -7.08 23.81
N ARG A 67 -16.00 -6.82 23.17
CA ARG A 67 -15.09 -5.72 23.53
C ARG A 67 -15.60 -4.31 23.22
N GLY A 68 -16.75 -4.16 22.55
CA GLY A 68 -17.40 -2.86 22.25
C GLY A 68 -16.64 -1.95 21.28
N GLN A 69 -15.33 -2.14 21.11
CA GLN A 69 -14.49 -1.44 20.14
C GLN A 69 -13.76 -2.44 19.24
N GLU A 70 -13.69 -2.09 17.96
CA GLU A 70 -12.98 -2.90 16.97
C GLU A 70 -11.48 -2.67 17.02
N CYS A 71 -10.69 -3.69 16.64
CA CYS A 71 -9.24 -3.55 16.54
C CYS A 71 -8.88 -2.47 15.49
N PRO A 72 -8.09 -1.45 15.84
CA PRO A 72 -7.77 -0.35 14.91
C PRO A 72 -6.78 -0.76 13.82
N MET A 73 -6.24 -1.97 13.88
CA MET A 73 -5.16 -2.40 13.00
C MET A 73 -5.63 -3.46 11.99
N TYR A 74 -4.94 -3.53 10.85
CA TYR A 74 -5.18 -4.52 9.81
C TYR A 74 -3.91 -5.32 9.47
N PRO A 75 -3.97 -6.66 9.43
CA PRO A 75 -5.08 -7.47 9.97
C PRO A 75 -5.27 -7.20 11.48
N SER A 76 -6.47 -7.48 12.01
CA SER A 76 -6.76 -7.34 13.45
C SER A 76 -5.76 -8.14 14.28
N CYS A 77 -5.56 -7.83 15.57
CA CYS A 77 -4.59 -8.56 16.39
C CYS A 77 -4.85 -10.08 16.44
N SER A 78 -6.12 -10.49 16.43
CA SER A 78 -6.48 -11.91 16.36
C SER A 78 -6.18 -12.52 14.99
N ASN A 79 -6.47 -11.82 13.88
CA ASN A 79 -6.11 -12.26 12.53
C ASN A 79 -4.59 -12.29 12.30
N TYR A 80 -3.85 -11.32 12.86
CA TYR A 80 -2.38 -11.31 12.87
C TYR A 80 -1.83 -12.52 13.63
N GLY A 81 -2.39 -12.83 14.79
CA GLY A 81 -2.06 -14.04 15.55
C GLY A 81 -2.34 -15.29 14.71
N LEU A 82 -3.56 -15.39 14.15
CA LEU A 82 -3.96 -16.52 13.31
C LEU A 82 -3.00 -16.71 12.12
N LYS A 83 -2.61 -15.61 11.46
CA LYS A 83 -1.60 -15.59 10.39
C LYS A 83 -0.26 -16.15 10.86
N THR A 84 0.32 -15.55 11.89
CA THR A 84 1.68 -15.93 12.35
C THR A 84 1.75 -17.34 12.90
N PHE A 85 0.72 -17.81 13.64
CA PHE A 85 0.65 -19.20 14.13
C PHE A 85 0.41 -20.21 13.02
N SER A 86 -0.21 -19.81 11.91
CA SER A 86 -0.41 -20.70 10.76
C SER A 86 0.82 -20.79 9.85
N GLU A 87 1.63 -19.72 9.79
CA GLU A 87 2.71 -19.57 8.81
C GLU A 87 4.12 -19.75 9.42
N THR A 88 4.25 -19.70 10.75
CA THR A 88 5.54 -19.80 11.44
C THR A 88 5.49 -20.82 12.60
N ASN A 89 6.62 -21.06 13.26
CA ASN A 89 6.64 -21.94 14.43
C ASN A 89 6.00 -21.23 15.66
N PHE A 90 5.55 -22.04 16.63
CA PHE A 90 4.84 -21.55 17.81
C PHE A 90 5.60 -20.44 18.56
N VAL A 91 6.91 -20.59 18.77
CA VAL A 91 7.71 -19.62 19.53
C VAL A 91 7.77 -18.28 18.80
N SER A 92 8.07 -18.31 17.49
CA SER A 92 8.10 -17.10 16.66
C SER A 92 6.74 -16.41 16.59
N ALA A 93 5.67 -17.18 16.38
CA ALA A 93 4.31 -16.64 16.34
C ALA A 93 3.91 -16.01 17.69
N PHE A 94 4.27 -16.63 18.80
CA PHE A 94 3.97 -16.12 20.13
C PHE A 94 4.70 -14.80 20.41
N VAL A 95 6.00 -14.72 20.07
CA VAL A 95 6.79 -13.48 20.19
C VAL A 95 6.24 -12.36 19.29
N MET A 96 5.92 -12.67 18.02
CA MET A 96 5.38 -11.68 17.07
C MET A 96 3.99 -11.19 17.48
N THR A 97 3.15 -12.08 18.02
CA THR A 97 1.82 -11.72 18.51
C THR A 97 1.92 -10.88 19.77
N SER A 98 2.83 -11.21 20.70
CA SER A 98 3.09 -10.39 21.89
C SER A 98 3.57 -8.99 21.55
N ASP A 99 4.54 -8.86 20.62
CA ASP A 99 4.95 -7.57 20.06
C ASP A 99 3.76 -6.77 19.50
N ARG A 100 2.94 -7.44 18.66
CA ARG A 100 1.75 -6.84 18.06
C ARG A 100 0.77 -6.31 19.12
N LEU A 101 0.58 -7.02 20.22
CA LEU A 101 -0.31 -6.61 21.30
C LEU A 101 0.23 -5.38 22.06
N LEU A 102 1.54 -5.25 22.24
CA LEU A 102 2.15 -4.04 22.85
C LEU A 102 1.93 -2.78 22.00
N ARG A 103 1.88 -2.96 20.68
CA ARG A 103 1.78 -1.86 19.70
C ARG A 103 0.35 -1.52 19.28
N CYS A 104 -0.62 -2.39 19.55
CA CYS A 104 -1.99 -2.23 19.07
C CYS A 104 -2.60 -0.92 19.57
N GLY A 105 -3.13 -0.11 18.64
CA GLY A 105 -3.80 1.16 18.94
C GLY A 105 -2.87 2.31 19.35
N HIS A 106 -1.56 2.16 19.15
CA HIS A 106 -0.56 3.16 19.54
C HIS A 106 0.20 3.69 18.32
N ASP A 107 0.75 4.90 18.47
CA ASP A 107 1.73 5.52 17.58
C ASP A 107 1.29 5.54 16.10
N HIS A 108 0.03 5.95 15.85
CA HIS A 108 -0.66 5.89 14.55
C HIS A 108 0.15 6.45 13.36
N ASN A 109 0.96 7.47 13.58
CA ASN A 109 1.78 8.12 12.56
C ASN A 109 2.88 7.22 11.98
N ASN A 110 3.11 6.03 12.56
CA ASN A 110 4.10 5.06 12.09
C ASN A 110 3.51 3.96 11.19
N TYR A 111 2.22 4.01 10.89
CA TYR A 111 1.53 3.01 10.08
C TYR A 111 0.90 3.66 8.85
N ALA A 112 0.89 2.93 7.74
CA ALA A 112 0.06 3.29 6.61
C ALA A 112 -1.42 3.03 6.93
N LEU A 113 -2.31 3.75 6.27
CA LEU A 113 -3.74 3.51 6.38
C LEU A 113 -4.20 2.51 5.32
N THR A 114 -5.21 1.72 5.66
CA THR A 114 -5.99 0.91 4.72
C THR A 114 -7.46 1.21 4.95
N LEU A 115 -8.26 1.26 3.87
CA LEU A 115 -9.71 1.44 3.96
C LEU A 115 -10.38 0.08 3.83
N ARG A 116 -11.11 -0.33 4.88
CA ARG A 116 -11.90 -1.56 4.92
C ARG A 116 -13.38 -1.22 4.95
N SER A 117 -14.24 -2.22 4.78
CA SER A 117 -15.71 -2.05 4.83
C SER A 117 -16.19 -1.50 6.18
N ASN A 118 -15.46 -1.77 7.26
CA ASN A 118 -15.68 -1.24 8.61
C ASN A 118 -14.84 0.01 8.94
N GLY A 119 -14.31 0.69 7.92
CA GLY A 119 -13.59 1.96 8.04
C GLY A 119 -12.06 1.86 7.96
N PHE A 120 -11.39 2.94 8.34
CA PHE A 120 -9.92 3.03 8.29
C PHE A 120 -9.26 2.13 9.33
N ARG A 121 -8.19 1.45 8.92
CA ARG A 121 -7.34 0.62 9.80
C ARG A 121 -5.87 0.93 9.54
N LEU A 122 -5.04 0.63 10.53
CA LEU A 122 -3.59 0.81 10.49
C LEU A 122 -2.94 -0.48 9.96
N LEU A 123 -2.35 -0.39 8.77
CA LEU A 123 -1.76 -1.51 8.06
C LEU A 123 -0.44 -1.95 8.71
N ASP A 124 -0.39 -3.17 9.23
CA ASP A 124 0.79 -3.75 9.91
C ASP A 124 0.82 -5.27 9.72
N TYR A 125 1.59 -5.72 8.73
CA TYR A 125 1.84 -7.13 8.45
C TYR A 125 3.08 -7.63 9.22
N PRO A 126 3.20 -8.95 9.45
CA PRO A 126 4.41 -9.54 10.01
C PRO A 126 5.63 -9.22 9.14
N ALA A 127 6.81 -9.07 9.75
CA ALA A 127 8.00 -8.61 9.04
C ALA A 127 8.53 -9.55 7.94
N TYR A 128 8.00 -10.77 7.83
CA TYR A 128 8.34 -11.74 6.78
C TYR A 128 7.41 -11.66 5.57
N ASP A 129 6.35 -10.83 5.62
CA ASP A 129 5.34 -10.73 4.58
C ASP A 129 5.07 -9.25 4.26
N THR A 130 4.96 -8.94 2.97
CA THR A 130 4.72 -7.58 2.50
C THR A 130 3.25 -7.41 2.15
N PRO A 131 2.55 -6.39 2.67
CA PRO A 131 1.16 -6.19 2.34
C PRO A 131 0.99 -5.87 0.85
N PRO A 132 -0.02 -6.44 0.18
CA PRO A 132 -0.41 -6.04 -1.18
C PRO A 132 -0.55 -4.53 -1.36
N SER A 133 -0.19 -4.04 -2.54
CA SER A 133 -0.23 -2.60 -2.87
C SER A 133 -1.63 -2.01 -2.77
N GLU A 134 -2.69 -2.78 -3.09
CA GLU A 134 -4.08 -2.32 -3.05
C GLU A 134 -4.59 -2.05 -1.63
N LEU A 135 -3.91 -2.59 -0.61
CA LEU A 135 -4.28 -2.32 0.78
C LEU A 135 -3.82 -0.95 1.25
N TYR A 136 -2.86 -0.32 0.59
CA TYR A 136 -2.46 1.04 0.94
C TYR A 136 -3.54 2.02 0.51
N TYR A 137 -4.10 2.75 1.46
CA TYR A 137 -5.04 3.82 1.17
C TYR A 137 -4.34 4.91 0.35
N GLN A 138 -4.89 5.18 -0.83
CA GLN A 138 -4.50 6.28 -1.68
C GLN A 138 -5.63 7.32 -1.69
N ARG A 139 -5.27 8.59 -1.62
CA ARG A 139 -6.23 9.70 -1.78
C ARG A 139 -6.69 9.74 -3.23
N ASN A 140 -7.95 10.10 -3.46
CA ASN A 140 -8.47 10.35 -4.80
C ASN A 140 -7.57 11.33 -5.58
N SER A 141 -7.14 10.93 -6.76
CA SER A 141 -6.45 11.77 -7.74
C SER A 141 -7.45 12.25 -8.80
N TYR A 142 -7.33 13.52 -9.18
CA TYR A 142 -8.11 14.08 -10.28
C TYR A 142 -7.32 13.89 -11.57
N HIS A 143 -7.97 13.35 -12.60
CA HIS A 143 -7.38 13.17 -13.92
C HIS A 143 -8.15 14.03 -14.92
N PHE A 144 -7.41 14.82 -15.68
CA PHE A 144 -7.98 15.73 -16.66
C PHE A 144 -7.78 15.18 -18.07
N ALA A 145 -8.69 15.55 -18.97
CA ALA A 145 -8.60 15.16 -20.36
C ALA A 145 -7.36 15.77 -21.02
N TYR A 146 -6.74 15.03 -21.91
CA TYR A 146 -5.77 15.59 -22.83
C TYR A 146 -6.46 16.42 -23.91
N SER A 147 -5.90 17.59 -24.21
CA SER A 147 -6.33 18.45 -25.30
C SER A 147 -5.13 19.08 -25.98
N ASP A 148 -5.07 19.01 -27.30
CA ASP A 148 -4.17 19.84 -28.10
C ASP A 148 -4.79 21.23 -28.36
N THR A 149 -4.13 22.05 -29.17
CA THR A 149 -4.61 23.40 -29.53
C THR A 149 -5.58 23.39 -30.71
N THR A 150 -5.89 22.23 -31.28
CA THR A 150 -6.76 22.12 -32.46
C THR A 150 -8.22 22.03 -32.05
N ARG A 151 -9.11 22.42 -32.98
CA ARG A 151 -10.54 22.44 -32.71
C ARG A 151 -11.09 21.02 -32.85
N ASP A 152 -11.52 20.46 -31.74
CA ASP A 152 -12.14 19.14 -31.69
C ASP A 152 -13.51 19.08 -32.39
N GLU A 153 -13.84 17.88 -32.89
CA GLU A 153 -15.22 17.50 -33.20
C GLU A 153 -16.09 17.45 -31.93
N SER A 154 -17.41 17.61 -32.09
CA SER A 154 -18.35 17.65 -30.96
C SER A 154 -18.26 16.42 -30.03
N SER A 155 -18.01 15.24 -30.60
CA SER A 155 -17.87 13.98 -29.85
C SER A 155 -16.62 13.96 -28.95
N PHE A 156 -15.50 14.53 -29.41
CA PHE A 156 -14.26 14.63 -28.63
C PHE A 156 -14.41 15.62 -27.48
N VAL A 157 -15.10 16.74 -27.71
CA VAL A 157 -15.43 17.71 -26.65
C VAL A 157 -16.27 17.05 -25.55
N PHE A 158 -17.23 16.19 -25.92
CA PHE A 158 -18.05 15.46 -24.95
C PHE A 158 -17.21 14.50 -24.09
N ILE A 159 -16.32 13.72 -24.69
CA ILE A 159 -15.38 12.84 -23.96
C ILE A 159 -14.54 13.65 -22.97
N LYS A 160 -13.94 14.76 -23.42
CA LYS A 160 -13.12 15.62 -22.56
C LYS A 160 -13.94 16.17 -21.38
N LYS A 161 -15.21 16.52 -21.61
CA LYS A 161 -16.13 16.96 -20.54
C LYS A 161 -16.44 15.84 -19.55
N LEU A 162 -16.63 14.60 -19.99
CA LEU A 162 -16.85 13.46 -19.09
C LEU A 162 -15.63 13.24 -18.20
N ILE A 163 -14.42 13.20 -18.78
CA ILE A 163 -13.16 13.01 -18.04
C ILE A 163 -12.97 14.12 -17.00
N ASN A 164 -13.13 15.38 -17.40
CA ASN A 164 -12.94 16.52 -16.50
C ASN A 164 -13.98 16.56 -15.36
N ASN A 165 -15.13 15.90 -15.52
CA ASN A 165 -16.14 15.70 -14.48
C ASN A 165 -16.01 14.35 -13.76
N GLN A 166 -14.91 13.62 -13.96
CA GLN A 166 -14.58 12.33 -13.33
C GLN A 166 -15.48 11.15 -13.72
N TYR A 167 -16.25 11.28 -14.80
CA TYR A 167 -17.04 10.20 -15.39
C TYR A 167 -16.15 9.34 -16.31
N TYR A 168 -15.14 8.70 -15.74
CA TYR A 168 -14.10 7.98 -16.50
C TYR A 168 -14.62 6.70 -17.18
N GLN A 169 -15.58 6.01 -16.57
CA GLN A 169 -16.18 4.81 -17.15
C GLN A 169 -17.03 5.17 -18.38
N GLU A 170 -17.82 6.23 -18.26
CA GLU A 170 -18.66 6.76 -19.32
C GLU A 170 -17.81 7.34 -20.46
N ALA A 171 -16.74 8.06 -20.13
CA ALA A 171 -15.77 8.54 -21.11
C ALA A 171 -15.13 7.37 -21.88
N LEU A 172 -14.74 6.31 -21.18
CA LEU A 172 -14.14 5.12 -21.81
C LEU A 172 -15.13 4.41 -22.73
N LEU A 173 -16.40 4.29 -22.33
CA LEU A 173 -17.46 3.73 -23.17
C LEU A 173 -17.66 4.55 -24.45
N GLU A 174 -17.68 5.87 -24.32
CA GLU A 174 -17.81 6.80 -25.44
C GLU A 174 -16.63 6.69 -26.42
N ILE A 175 -15.40 6.60 -25.88
CA ILE A 175 -14.18 6.35 -26.67
C ILE A 175 -14.30 5.04 -27.46
N MET A 176 -14.71 3.96 -26.79
CA MET A 176 -14.88 2.64 -27.43
C MET A 176 -15.93 2.68 -28.54
N ARG A 177 -17.00 3.48 -28.37
CA ARG A 177 -18.02 3.67 -29.41
C ARG A 177 -17.43 4.37 -30.64
N LEU A 178 -16.63 5.42 -30.45
CA LEU A 178 -15.97 6.11 -31.56
C LEU A 178 -14.94 5.21 -32.25
N GLU A 179 -14.09 4.51 -31.50
CA GLU A 179 -13.12 3.55 -32.07
C GLU A 179 -13.81 2.46 -32.92
N PHE A 180 -15.02 2.05 -32.55
CA PHE A 180 -15.81 1.09 -33.33
C PHE A 180 -16.38 1.70 -34.62
N GLN A 181 -16.74 2.98 -34.62
CA GLN A 181 -17.33 3.68 -35.77
C GLN A 181 -16.27 4.14 -36.78
N THR A 182 -15.09 4.55 -36.30
CA THR A 182 -14.03 5.10 -37.13
C THR A 182 -12.94 4.06 -37.37
N ASN A 183 -12.64 3.75 -38.63
CA ASN A 183 -11.54 2.83 -38.99
C ASN A 183 -10.14 3.47 -38.94
N SER A 184 -10.01 4.72 -38.48
CA SER A 184 -8.74 5.46 -38.41
C SER A 184 -8.27 5.64 -36.97
N PHE A 185 -6.99 5.38 -36.72
CA PHE A 185 -6.37 5.64 -35.42
C PHE A 185 -6.28 7.14 -35.14
N ASN A 186 -6.73 7.58 -33.97
CA ASN A 186 -6.59 8.95 -33.48
C ASN A 186 -5.81 8.95 -32.16
N ILE A 187 -4.68 9.66 -32.14
CA ILE A 187 -3.76 9.69 -31.00
C ILE A 187 -4.37 10.37 -29.77
N ASP A 188 -5.09 11.49 -29.94
CA ASP A 188 -5.73 12.21 -28.84
C ASP A 188 -6.81 11.37 -28.16
N LEU A 189 -7.59 10.64 -28.97
CA LEU A 189 -8.58 9.68 -28.48
C LEU A 189 -7.90 8.57 -27.66
N PHE A 190 -6.79 8.05 -28.17
CA PHE A 190 -6.02 7.01 -27.52
C PHE A 190 -5.36 7.49 -26.21
N ILE A 191 -4.78 8.70 -26.18
CA ILE A 191 -4.24 9.30 -24.95
C ILE A 191 -5.34 9.43 -23.90
N ASN A 192 -6.52 9.95 -24.27
CA ASN A 192 -7.66 10.07 -23.37
C ASN A 192 -8.17 8.71 -22.88
N LYS A 193 -8.07 7.65 -23.70
CA LYS A 193 -8.35 6.26 -23.29
C LYS A 193 -7.39 5.80 -22.20
N ILE A 194 -6.09 6.02 -22.40
CA ILE A 194 -5.04 5.67 -21.42
C ILE A 194 -5.25 6.46 -20.11
N ILE A 195 -5.62 7.74 -20.19
CA ILE A 195 -5.98 8.55 -19.02
C ILE A 195 -7.17 7.95 -18.26
N CYS A 196 -8.23 7.54 -18.97
CA CYS A 196 -9.40 6.90 -18.34
C CYS A 196 -9.02 5.58 -17.66
N LEU A 197 -8.26 4.71 -18.34
CA LEU A 197 -7.81 3.43 -17.77
C LEU A 197 -6.94 3.65 -16.53
N LYS A 198 -5.99 4.61 -16.59
CA LYS A 198 -5.18 5.01 -15.44
C LYS A 198 -6.03 5.52 -14.27
N ALA A 199 -7.03 6.36 -14.55
CA ALA A 199 -7.94 6.91 -13.54
C ALA A 199 -8.81 5.83 -12.88
N LEU A 200 -9.15 4.77 -13.61
CA LEU A 200 -9.88 3.60 -13.12
C LEU A 200 -8.98 2.60 -12.38
N GLY A 201 -7.66 2.80 -12.35
CA GLY A 201 -6.70 1.87 -11.75
C GLY A 201 -6.41 0.63 -12.61
N GLU A 202 -6.89 0.61 -13.86
CA GLU A 202 -6.73 -0.49 -14.82
C GLU A 202 -5.37 -0.37 -15.55
N TYR A 203 -4.28 -0.35 -14.77
CA TYR A 203 -2.93 -0.04 -15.22
C TYR A 203 -2.39 -1.07 -16.22
N GLU A 204 -2.55 -2.35 -15.93
CA GLU A 204 -2.11 -3.47 -16.77
C GLU A 204 -2.85 -3.46 -18.10
N LYS A 205 -4.16 -3.17 -18.08
CA LYS A 205 -4.98 -3.01 -19.28
C LYS A 205 -4.51 -1.83 -20.12
N ALA A 206 -4.15 -0.70 -19.50
CA ALA A 206 -3.59 0.45 -20.21
C ALA A 206 -2.27 0.11 -20.90
N LEU A 207 -1.37 -0.61 -20.23
CA LEU A 207 -0.12 -1.09 -20.82
C LEU A 207 -0.36 -2.08 -21.96
N PHE A 208 -1.32 -2.99 -21.81
CA PHE A 208 -1.71 -3.94 -22.86
C PHE A 208 -2.24 -3.22 -24.11
N GLU A 209 -3.14 -2.24 -23.94
CA GLU A 209 -3.65 -1.41 -25.05
C GLU A 209 -2.51 -0.64 -25.75
N TYR A 210 -1.60 -0.04 -24.97
CA TYR A 210 -0.43 0.66 -25.51
C TYR A 210 0.48 -0.27 -26.33
N GLU A 211 0.77 -1.47 -25.85
CA GLU A 211 1.69 -2.36 -26.56
C GLU A 211 1.08 -3.02 -27.79
N THR A 212 -0.21 -3.34 -27.74
CA THR A 212 -0.90 -4.11 -28.80
C THR A 212 -1.63 -3.27 -29.83
N LYS A 213 -2.19 -2.11 -29.45
CA LYS A 213 -3.06 -1.31 -30.33
C LYS A 213 -2.47 0.01 -30.78
N CYS A 214 -1.45 0.55 -30.11
CA CYS A 214 -0.80 1.78 -30.54
C CYS A 214 0.13 1.53 -31.73
N PRO A 215 -0.08 2.17 -32.90
CA PRO A 215 0.84 2.07 -34.03
C PRO A 215 2.24 2.60 -33.67
N THR A 216 3.28 2.02 -34.27
CA THR A 216 4.69 2.37 -34.00
C THR A 216 4.99 3.86 -34.24
N ALA A 217 4.32 4.48 -35.21
CA ALA A 217 4.46 5.91 -35.51
C ALA A 217 4.10 6.83 -34.33
N TYR A 218 3.16 6.41 -33.47
CA TYR A 218 2.67 7.22 -32.34
C TYR A 218 3.24 6.78 -30.99
N LYS A 219 3.97 5.65 -30.92
CA LYS A 219 4.58 5.18 -29.66
C LYS A 219 5.60 6.17 -29.07
N LEU A 220 6.13 7.08 -29.90
CA LEU A 220 7.05 8.16 -29.52
C LEU A 220 6.36 9.51 -29.27
N ASP A 221 5.03 9.54 -29.23
CA ASP A 221 4.31 10.74 -28.80
C ASP A 221 4.67 11.07 -27.34
N THR A 222 4.96 12.35 -27.09
CA THR A 222 5.53 12.80 -25.82
C THR A 222 4.52 12.66 -24.67
N GLU A 223 3.26 13.03 -24.91
CA GLU A 223 2.22 12.94 -23.88
C GLU A 223 1.86 11.47 -23.65
N LEU A 224 1.72 10.67 -24.70
CA LEU A 224 1.42 9.25 -24.55
C LEU A 224 2.50 8.53 -23.73
N ILE A 225 3.79 8.71 -24.05
CA ILE A 225 4.87 8.09 -23.27
C ILE A 225 4.85 8.58 -21.82
N TYR A 226 4.60 9.87 -21.59
CA TYR A 226 4.50 10.42 -20.25
C TYR A 226 3.35 9.78 -19.45
N GLN A 227 2.18 9.57 -20.06
CA GLN A 227 1.07 8.85 -19.44
C GLN A 227 1.43 7.40 -19.09
N ILE A 228 2.17 6.71 -19.97
CA ILE A 228 2.70 5.37 -19.70
C ILE A 228 3.73 5.39 -18.56
N ALA A 229 4.60 6.40 -18.49
CA ALA A 229 5.54 6.55 -17.38
C ALA A 229 4.84 6.76 -16.03
N LEU A 230 3.74 7.52 -16.01
CA LEU A 230 2.88 7.67 -14.82
C LEU A 230 2.23 6.35 -14.42
N ILE A 231 1.79 5.53 -15.38
CA ILE A 231 1.26 4.18 -15.09
C ILE A 231 2.34 3.29 -14.49
N GLN A 232 3.53 3.28 -15.08
CA GLN A 232 4.68 2.52 -14.55
C GLN A 232 5.09 2.98 -13.15
N PHE A 233 5.01 4.29 -12.88
CA PHE A 233 5.20 4.83 -11.53
C PHE A 233 4.15 4.28 -10.54
N LYS A 234 2.87 4.21 -10.92
CA LYS A 234 1.80 3.65 -10.07
C LYS A 234 1.99 2.15 -9.80
N LEU A 235 2.54 1.42 -10.77
CA LEU A 235 2.94 0.01 -10.62
C LEU A 235 4.25 -0.18 -9.85
N GLN A 236 4.90 0.90 -9.39
CA GLN A 236 6.20 0.90 -8.71
C GLN A 236 7.37 0.38 -9.57
N ASN A 237 7.20 0.35 -10.89
CA ASN A 237 8.24 0.00 -11.86
C ASN A 237 9.11 1.24 -12.17
N TYR A 238 9.81 1.74 -11.16
CA TYR A 238 10.50 3.04 -11.24
C TYR A 238 11.56 3.13 -12.34
N GLN A 239 12.26 2.03 -12.62
CA GLN A 239 13.27 1.97 -13.69
C GLN A 239 12.64 2.06 -15.08
N GLU A 240 11.52 1.35 -15.31
CA GLU A 240 10.78 1.45 -16.58
C GLU A 240 10.18 2.85 -16.76
N ALA A 241 9.64 3.44 -15.69
CA ALA A 241 9.14 4.82 -15.72
C ALA A 241 10.24 5.83 -16.09
N LEU A 242 11.45 5.68 -15.54
CA LEU A 242 12.61 6.51 -15.89
C LEU A 242 13.03 6.33 -17.35
N GLN A 243 13.02 5.10 -17.87
CA GLN A 243 13.32 4.83 -19.28
C GLN A 243 12.29 5.49 -20.21
N LYS A 244 10.99 5.37 -19.89
CA LYS A 244 9.92 6.05 -20.65
C LYS A 244 10.08 7.57 -20.58
N ASN A 245 10.38 8.14 -19.42
CA ASN A 245 10.65 9.57 -19.29
C ASN A 245 11.87 10.04 -20.10
N ALA A 246 12.94 9.23 -20.18
CA ALA A 246 14.10 9.56 -21.02
C ALA A 246 13.72 9.63 -22.51
N LEU A 247 12.88 8.70 -22.98
CA LEU A 247 12.34 8.74 -24.35
C LEU A 247 11.45 9.98 -24.56
N ALA A 248 10.56 10.29 -23.62
CA ALA A 248 9.67 11.46 -23.69
C ALA A 248 10.46 12.79 -23.70
N LEU A 249 11.55 12.90 -22.93
CA LEU A 249 12.42 14.07 -22.95
C LEU A 249 13.14 14.25 -24.28
N ALA A 250 13.56 13.15 -24.91
CA ALA A 250 14.22 13.16 -26.21
C ALA A 250 13.26 13.54 -27.35
N SER A 251 11.99 13.13 -27.27
CA SER A 251 10.96 13.47 -28.26
C SER A 251 10.32 14.85 -28.05
N SER A 252 10.35 15.38 -26.81
CA SER A 252 9.66 16.61 -26.45
C SER A 252 10.28 17.84 -27.11
N ARG A 253 9.42 18.62 -27.80
CA ARG A 253 9.79 19.90 -28.43
C ARG A 253 9.45 21.10 -27.56
N ASP A 254 8.51 20.96 -26.63
CA ASP A 254 7.97 22.06 -25.85
C ASP A 254 8.53 22.11 -24.42
N GLN A 255 8.62 23.32 -23.87
CA GLN A 255 9.17 23.57 -22.55
C GLN A 255 8.25 23.07 -21.42
N PHE A 256 6.94 22.95 -21.66
CA PHE A 256 5.95 22.59 -20.65
C PHE A 256 5.98 21.10 -20.31
N SER A 257 6.00 20.23 -21.32
CA SER A 257 6.12 18.78 -21.18
C SER A 257 7.45 18.40 -20.53
N LYS A 258 8.56 19.04 -20.93
CA LYS A 258 9.87 18.83 -20.29
C LYS A 258 9.84 19.09 -18.80
N ALA A 259 9.21 20.18 -18.35
CA ALA A 259 9.11 20.51 -16.93
C ALA A 259 8.38 19.40 -16.14
N LYS A 260 7.23 18.92 -16.63
CA LYS A 260 6.46 17.85 -15.98
C LYS A 260 7.22 16.52 -15.92
N ILE A 261 7.94 16.18 -16.99
CA ILE A 261 8.73 14.95 -17.04
C ILE A 261 9.92 15.01 -16.06
N ILE A 262 10.62 16.15 -15.99
CA ILE A 262 11.72 16.38 -15.04
C ILE A 262 11.20 16.33 -13.60
N LEU A 263 10.04 16.93 -13.34
CA LEU A 263 9.37 16.86 -12.04
C LEU A 263 9.08 15.40 -11.64
N LEU A 264 8.64 14.56 -12.58
CA LEU A 264 8.37 13.15 -12.34
C LEU A 264 9.66 12.36 -12.10
N ASN A 265 10.74 12.64 -12.85
CA ASN A 265 12.06 12.03 -12.62
C ASN A 265 12.56 12.27 -11.19
N GLY A 266 12.41 13.50 -10.69
CA GLY A 266 12.77 13.82 -9.30
C GLY A 266 12.03 12.94 -8.28
N LEU A 267 10.73 12.70 -8.52
CA LEU A 267 9.92 11.83 -7.67
C LEU A 267 10.32 10.34 -7.82
N LEU A 268 10.61 9.89 -9.04
CA LEU A 268 11.07 8.52 -9.33
C LEU A 268 12.41 8.21 -8.66
N TYR A 269 13.36 9.13 -8.67
CA TYR A 269 14.63 8.98 -7.96
C TYR A 269 14.45 8.99 -6.44
N ALA A 270 13.58 9.86 -5.92
CA ALA A 270 13.25 9.90 -4.50
C ALA A 270 12.61 8.59 -3.99
N ASN A 271 11.74 7.96 -4.78
CA ASN A 271 11.15 6.65 -4.45
C ASN A 271 12.17 5.51 -4.41
N GLN A 272 13.33 5.68 -5.07
CA GLN A 272 14.46 4.75 -5.02
C GLN A 272 15.52 5.15 -3.99
N TYR A 273 15.24 6.17 -3.16
CA TYR A 273 16.18 6.75 -2.19
C TYR A 273 17.47 7.32 -2.82
N GLU A 274 17.46 7.59 -4.13
CA GLU A 274 18.56 8.23 -4.85
C GLU A 274 18.45 9.77 -4.73
N TRP A 275 18.53 10.28 -3.50
CA TRP A 275 18.27 11.69 -3.17
C TRP A 275 19.15 12.68 -3.93
N GLN A 276 20.39 12.31 -4.25
CA GLN A 276 21.27 13.14 -5.07
C GLN A 276 20.73 13.32 -6.49
N LYS A 277 20.23 12.26 -7.14
CA LYS A 277 19.65 12.35 -8.48
C LYS A 277 18.30 13.07 -8.47
N ALA A 278 17.52 12.89 -7.40
CA ALA A 278 16.28 13.64 -7.18
C ALA A 278 16.58 15.15 -7.08
N LYS A 279 17.57 15.54 -6.26
CA LYS A 279 18.05 16.91 -6.14
C LYS A 279 18.47 17.50 -7.50
N LEU A 280 19.33 16.81 -8.25
CA LEU A 280 19.78 17.26 -9.58
C LEU A 280 18.60 17.45 -10.56
N SER A 281 17.58 16.59 -10.48
CA SER A 281 16.38 16.73 -11.29
C SER A 281 15.62 18.01 -10.93
N TYR A 282 15.41 18.29 -9.64
CA TYR A 282 14.74 19.51 -9.20
C TYR A 282 15.57 20.78 -9.42
N GLU A 283 16.90 20.71 -9.37
CA GLU A 283 17.78 21.81 -9.80
C GLU A 283 17.57 22.14 -11.28
N SER A 284 17.55 21.12 -12.14
CA SER A 284 17.28 21.33 -13.58
C SER A 284 15.88 21.89 -13.83
N LEU A 285 14.90 21.60 -12.96
CA LEU A 285 13.55 22.16 -13.05
C LEU A 285 13.49 23.68 -12.78
N ALA A 286 14.51 24.27 -12.14
CA ALA A 286 14.54 25.70 -11.82
C ALA A 286 14.60 26.61 -13.07
N MET A 287 15.02 26.07 -14.23
CA MET A 287 15.05 26.81 -15.49
C MET A 287 13.65 27.12 -16.05
N PHE A 288 12.60 26.49 -15.51
CA PHE A 288 11.22 26.65 -15.97
C PHE A 288 10.47 27.60 -15.02
N ASP A 289 10.15 28.82 -15.48
CA ASP A 289 9.54 29.86 -14.64
C ASP A 289 8.27 29.40 -13.91
N SER A 290 7.42 28.63 -14.59
CA SER A 290 6.18 28.07 -14.03
C SER A 290 6.39 27.04 -12.92
N HIS A 291 7.61 26.48 -12.79
CA HIS A 291 7.94 25.44 -11.82
C HIS A 291 9.00 25.87 -10.81
N LYS A 292 9.46 27.13 -10.83
CA LYS A 292 10.49 27.65 -9.90
C LYS A 292 10.15 27.44 -8.42
N GLN A 293 8.90 27.70 -8.03
CA GLN A 293 8.47 27.54 -6.63
C GLN A 293 8.49 26.06 -6.21
N VAL A 294 7.95 25.18 -7.05
CA VAL A 294 7.94 23.72 -6.80
C VAL A 294 9.37 23.15 -6.78
N SER A 295 10.22 23.59 -7.72
CA SER A 295 11.64 23.24 -7.78
C SER A 295 12.35 23.61 -6.48
N ALA A 296 12.23 24.86 -6.01
CA ALA A 296 12.87 25.30 -4.78
C ALA A 296 12.39 24.51 -3.55
N ALA A 297 11.07 24.27 -3.43
CA ALA A 297 10.52 23.47 -2.33
C ALA A 297 11.02 22.02 -2.35
N ASN A 298 11.04 21.39 -3.53
CA ASN A 298 11.46 19.99 -3.68
C ASN A 298 12.98 19.81 -3.54
N LEU A 299 13.77 20.83 -3.89
CA LEU A 299 15.21 20.86 -3.65
C LEU A 299 15.52 20.84 -2.15
N LEU A 300 14.89 21.72 -1.36
CA LEU A 300 15.05 21.75 0.10
C LEU A 300 14.64 20.42 0.75
N LEU A 301 13.55 19.81 0.28
CA LEU A 301 13.11 18.49 0.76
C LEU A 301 14.13 17.40 0.44
N SER A 302 14.71 17.41 -0.76
CA SER A 302 15.72 16.42 -1.19
C SER A 302 17.04 16.59 -0.42
N GLU A 303 17.47 17.83 -0.16
CA GLU A 303 18.64 18.13 0.68
C GLU A 303 18.43 17.69 2.13
N GLY A 304 17.24 17.96 2.69
CA GLY A 304 16.86 17.47 4.01
C GLY A 304 16.87 15.94 4.08
N ALA A 305 16.47 15.25 3.00
CA ALA A 305 16.50 13.79 2.93
C ALA A 305 17.92 13.22 3.03
N MET A 306 18.91 13.88 2.42
CA MET A 306 20.32 13.48 2.48
C MET A 306 20.92 13.61 3.89
N GLN A 307 20.33 14.45 4.74
CA GLN A 307 20.80 14.68 6.11
C GLN A 307 20.07 13.79 7.15
N LEU A 308 19.14 12.94 6.71
CA LEU A 308 18.41 12.05 7.60
C LEU A 308 19.37 11.10 8.33
N LYS A 309 19.18 10.99 9.65
CA LYS A 309 19.91 10.04 10.50
C LYS A 309 19.05 8.83 10.77
N ASP A 310 19.59 7.67 10.44
CA ASP A 310 18.97 6.40 10.74
C ASP A 310 19.12 6.01 12.21
N LYS A 311 18.05 5.47 12.78
CA LYS A 311 18.06 4.77 14.06
C LYS A 311 18.59 3.37 13.86
N SER A 312 19.45 2.92 14.77
CA SER A 312 20.05 1.59 14.70
C SER A 312 19.09 0.53 15.28
N PRO A 313 18.72 -0.51 14.50
CA PRO A 313 17.92 -1.63 15.00
C PRO A 313 18.61 -2.41 16.12
N PHE A 314 19.95 -2.44 16.13
CA PHE A 314 20.72 -3.10 17.18
C PHE A 314 20.59 -2.38 18.51
N TRP A 315 20.82 -1.05 18.52
CA TRP A 315 20.71 -0.25 19.75
C TRP A 315 19.28 -0.18 20.29
N ALA A 316 18.28 -0.16 19.40
CA ALA A 316 16.88 -0.30 19.81
C ALA A 316 16.61 -1.62 20.54
N GLY A 317 17.19 -2.74 20.06
CA GLY A 317 17.13 -4.03 20.74
C GLY A 317 17.85 -4.03 22.09
N MET A 318 19.09 -3.52 22.12
CA MET A 318 19.91 -3.47 23.34
C MET A 318 19.25 -2.64 24.45
N PHE A 319 18.71 -1.46 24.13
CA PHE A 319 18.01 -0.65 25.13
C PHE A 319 16.75 -1.33 25.66
N SER A 320 16.13 -2.22 24.88
CA SER A 320 14.91 -2.94 25.28
C SER A 320 15.11 -4.00 26.36
N ILE A 321 16.34 -4.22 26.83
CA ILE A 321 16.59 -4.93 28.09
C ILE A 321 15.81 -4.27 29.22
N ILE A 322 15.70 -2.94 29.20
CA ILE A 322 14.70 -2.21 29.99
C ILE A 322 13.42 -2.16 29.14
N PRO A 323 12.32 -2.82 29.57
CA PRO A 323 11.09 -2.84 28.80
C PRO A 323 10.64 -1.43 28.37
N GLY A 324 10.37 -1.26 27.07
CA GLY A 324 9.96 0.02 26.50
C GLY A 324 11.09 0.98 26.10
N ALA A 325 12.30 0.87 26.63
CA ALA A 325 13.35 1.86 26.37
C ALA A 325 13.83 1.88 24.90
N GLY A 326 13.83 0.74 24.20
CA GLY A 326 14.10 0.72 22.76
C GLY A 326 13.03 1.39 21.92
N TYR A 327 11.76 1.28 22.31
CA TYR A 327 10.66 2.02 21.68
C TYR A 327 10.74 3.52 21.96
N ALA A 328 11.17 3.91 23.16
CA ALA A 328 11.43 5.32 23.47
C ALA A 328 12.56 5.89 22.59
N TYR A 329 13.63 5.12 22.37
CA TYR A 329 14.74 5.50 21.49
C TYR A 329 14.29 5.75 20.03
N THR A 330 13.30 5.00 19.54
CA THR A 330 12.73 5.15 18.19
C THR A 330 11.52 6.08 18.13
N GLY A 331 11.20 6.78 19.23
CA GLY A 331 10.11 7.76 19.28
C GLY A 331 8.69 7.19 19.42
N HIS A 332 8.54 5.88 19.64
CA HIS A 332 7.26 5.20 19.85
C HIS A 332 6.85 5.28 21.33
N LYS A 333 6.44 6.47 21.78
CA LYS A 333 6.23 6.77 23.21
C LYS A 333 5.11 5.93 23.83
N GLN A 334 4.01 5.72 23.08
CA GLN A 334 2.85 4.99 23.59
C GLN A 334 3.16 3.50 23.71
N THR A 335 3.80 2.93 22.69
CA THR A 335 4.30 1.54 22.74
C THR A 335 5.33 1.35 23.86
N ALA A 336 6.23 2.31 24.08
CA ALA A 336 7.21 2.25 25.17
C ALA A 336 6.54 2.11 26.54
N LEU A 337 5.50 2.91 26.80
CA LEU A 337 4.72 2.83 28.04
C LEU A 337 3.99 1.49 28.17
N SER A 338 3.33 1.03 27.09
CA SER A 338 2.64 -0.27 27.08
C SER A 338 3.60 -1.42 27.40
N ALA A 339 4.77 -1.44 26.75
CA ALA A 339 5.80 -2.45 26.98
C ALA A 339 6.31 -2.44 28.42
N PHE A 340 6.54 -1.26 29.01
CA PHE A 340 6.95 -1.12 30.40
C PHE A 340 5.89 -1.67 31.36
N LEU A 341 4.63 -1.26 31.19
CA LEU A 341 3.54 -1.68 32.07
C LEU A 341 3.24 -3.18 31.98
N VAL A 342 3.13 -3.73 30.77
CA VAL A 342 2.81 -5.15 30.58
C VAL A 342 3.91 -6.04 31.17
N ASN A 343 5.18 -5.78 30.85
CA ASN A 343 6.29 -6.56 31.39
C ASN A 343 6.45 -6.37 32.91
N GLY A 344 6.26 -5.14 33.42
CA GLY A 344 6.32 -4.85 34.85
C GLY A 344 5.23 -5.60 35.64
N LEU A 345 3.98 -5.53 35.16
CA LEU A 345 2.84 -6.20 35.80
C LEU A 345 2.97 -7.72 35.74
N LEU A 346 3.39 -8.29 34.60
CA LEU A 346 3.58 -9.74 34.47
C LEU A 346 4.77 -10.23 35.32
N THR A 347 5.85 -9.46 35.40
CA THR A 347 6.98 -9.76 36.29
C THR A 347 6.52 -9.77 37.75
N TYR A 348 5.79 -8.74 38.17
CA TYR A 348 5.22 -8.66 39.52
C TYR A 348 4.26 -9.82 39.82
N ALA A 349 3.36 -10.13 38.89
CA ALA A 349 2.40 -11.24 39.04
C ALA A 349 3.11 -12.59 39.17
N THR A 350 4.16 -12.82 38.37
CA THR A 350 4.99 -14.03 38.43
C THR A 350 5.70 -14.13 39.78
N TYR A 351 6.38 -13.06 40.19
CA TYR A 351 7.08 -13.00 41.47
C TYR A 351 6.15 -13.24 42.66
N SER A 352 5.02 -12.52 42.71
CA SER A 352 4.02 -12.67 43.77
C SER A 352 3.44 -14.09 43.84
N SER A 353 3.19 -14.72 42.68
CA SER A 353 2.68 -16.09 42.60
C SER A 353 3.69 -17.11 43.12
N ILE A 354 4.98 -16.94 42.83
CA ILE A 354 6.07 -17.78 43.38
C ILE A 354 6.13 -17.63 44.90
N HIS A 355 6.12 -16.38 45.41
CA HIS A 355 6.16 -16.12 46.85
C HIS A 355 4.98 -16.70 47.61
N LYS A 356 3.78 -16.70 46.99
CA LYS A 356 2.58 -17.32 47.54
C LYS A 356 2.49 -18.84 47.30
N LYS A 357 3.52 -19.46 46.75
CA LYS A 357 3.57 -20.88 46.36
C LYS A 357 2.46 -21.30 45.37
N ASN A 358 1.89 -20.35 44.62
CA ASN A 358 0.96 -20.61 43.53
C ASN A 358 1.73 -20.85 42.24
N TYR A 359 2.32 -22.03 42.10
CA TYR A 359 3.18 -22.37 40.97
C TYR A 359 2.44 -22.43 39.63
N GLY A 360 1.15 -22.76 39.63
CA GLY A 360 0.34 -22.76 38.41
C GLY A 360 0.21 -21.37 37.80
N MET A 361 -0.16 -20.37 38.62
CA MET A 361 -0.21 -18.99 38.16
C MET A 361 1.19 -18.46 37.83
N ALA A 362 2.20 -18.81 38.62
CA ALA A 362 3.59 -18.42 38.33
C ALA A 362 4.06 -18.92 36.97
N LEU A 363 3.76 -20.16 36.60
CA LEU A 363 4.09 -20.72 35.29
C LEU A 363 3.35 -19.97 34.19
N LEU A 364 2.03 -19.76 34.35
CA LEU A 364 1.21 -19.06 33.37
C LEU A 364 1.73 -17.65 33.10
N THR A 365 1.86 -16.82 34.15
CA THR A 365 2.33 -15.44 34.02
C THR A 365 3.79 -15.38 33.59
N GLY A 366 4.61 -16.35 33.99
CA GLY A 366 6.02 -16.45 33.59
C GLY A 366 6.19 -16.70 32.09
N VAL A 367 5.43 -17.63 31.51
CA VAL A 367 5.47 -17.91 30.06
C VAL A 367 5.02 -16.68 29.25
N PHE A 368 3.94 -16.01 29.68
CA PHE A 368 3.52 -14.76 29.04
C PHE A 368 4.57 -13.65 29.21
N ASN A 369 5.15 -13.49 30.40
CA ASN A 369 6.18 -12.49 30.66
C ASN A 369 7.38 -12.65 29.72
N ILE A 370 7.90 -13.88 29.59
CA ILE A 370 9.01 -14.18 28.67
C ILE A 370 8.65 -13.80 27.24
N SER A 371 7.44 -14.14 26.79
CA SER A 371 6.97 -13.83 25.43
C SER A 371 6.85 -12.34 25.17
N PHE A 372 6.23 -11.58 26.09
CA PHE A 372 6.13 -10.13 26.00
C PHE A 372 7.48 -9.43 26.12
N TYR A 373 8.40 -9.98 26.91
CA TYR A 373 9.74 -9.44 27.08
C TYR A 373 10.59 -9.60 25.81
N VAL A 374 10.61 -10.82 25.25
CA VAL A 374 11.29 -11.10 23.98
C VAL A 374 10.60 -10.35 22.83
N GLY A 375 9.26 -10.28 22.83
CA GLY A 375 8.47 -9.50 21.88
C GLY A 375 8.81 -8.01 21.90
N ASN A 376 8.97 -7.43 23.09
CA ASN A 376 9.42 -6.04 23.25
C ASN A 376 10.81 -5.80 22.60
N ILE A 377 11.78 -6.68 22.81
CA ILE A 377 13.12 -6.56 22.21
C ILE A 377 13.07 -6.70 20.68
N TYR A 378 12.37 -7.73 20.19
CA TYR A 378 12.16 -7.95 18.76
C TYR A 378 11.49 -6.73 18.10
N GLY A 379 10.39 -6.28 18.70
CA GLY A 379 9.57 -5.20 18.20
C GLY A 379 10.27 -3.84 18.20
N ALA A 380 11.09 -3.56 19.22
CA ALA A 380 11.90 -2.35 19.27
C ALA A 380 12.92 -2.30 18.13
N SER A 381 13.60 -3.40 17.82
CA SER A 381 14.51 -3.49 16.67
C SER A 381 13.78 -3.20 15.35
N LYS A 382 12.56 -3.74 15.18
CA LYS A 382 11.71 -3.45 14.01
C LYS A 382 11.20 -2.01 13.98
N SER A 383 10.93 -1.40 15.14
CA SER A 383 10.49 -0.01 15.23
C SER A 383 11.55 0.98 14.72
N ALA A 384 12.84 0.66 14.85
CA ALA A 384 13.90 1.48 14.28
C ALA A 384 13.85 1.49 12.75
N LYS A 385 13.61 0.32 12.13
CA LYS A 385 13.42 0.23 10.68
C LYS A 385 12.19 1.01 10.22
N ARG A 386 11.05 0.84 10.91
CA ARG A 386 9.82 1.60 10.63
C ARG A 386 10.04 3.10 10.73
N PHE A 387 10.74 3.56 11.77
CA PHE A 387 11.09 4.96 11.94
C PHE A 387 11.91 5.50 10.75
N ASN A 388 12.96 4.77 10.35
CA ASN A 388 13.81 5.19 9.22
C ASN A 388 13.03 5.26 7.91
N GLU A 389 12.22 4.24 7.62
CA GLU A 389 11.36 4.22 6.43
C GLU A 389 10.31 5.33 6.46
N GLN A 390 9.70 5.61 7.60
CA GLN A 390 8.67 6.64 7.74
C GLN A 390 9.24 8.04 7.53
N GLN A 391 10.48 8.31 7.98
CA GLN A 391 11.16 9.57 7.68
C GLN A 391 11.30 9.78 6.16
N ARG A 392 11.75 8.76 5.44
CA ARG A 392 11.90 8.81 3.98
C ARG A 392 10.56 8.96 3.27
N LYS A 393 9.57 8.14 3.62
CA LYS A 393 8.22 8.19 3.05
C LYS A 393 7.52 9.52 3.31
N SER A 394 7.72 10.13 4.49
CA SER A 394 7.19 11.46 4.77
C SER A 394 7.73 12.51 3.80
N ILE A 395 9.00 12.43 3.40
CA ILE A 395 9.57 13.34 2.40
C ILE A 395 9.00 13.02 1.01
N ILE A 396 8.95 11.75 0.61
CA ILE A 396 8.38 11.33 -0.68
C ILE A 396 6.92 11.80 -0.81
N ASN A 397 6.12 11.67 0.25
CA ASN A 397 4.72 12.11 0.25
C ASN A 397 4.60 13.63 0.07
N LYS A 398 5.51 14.43 0.66
CA LYS A 398 5.57 15.87 0.45
C LYS A 398 5.98 16.21 -0.98
N LEU A 399 6.97 15.51 -1.55
CA LEU A 399 7.38 15.66 -2.94
C LEU A 399 6.21 15.34 -3.88
N ALA A 400 5.54 14.20 -3.68
CA ALA A 400 4.38 13.78 -4.45
C ALA A 400 3.22 14.79 -4.36
N PHE A 401 2.96 15.34 -3.17
CA PHE A 401 1.97 16.38 -2.97
C PHE A 401 2.30 17.65 -3.75
N ASN A 402 3.56 18.09 -3.74
CA ASN A 402 4.00 19.25 -4.51
C ASN A 402 3.94 19.02 -6.03
N SER A 403 4.04 17.77 -6.47
CA SER A 403 4.08 17.42 -7.89
C SER A 403 2.71 17.34 -8.57
N ASN A 404 1.61 17.15 -7.83
CA ASN A 404 0.23 17.11 -8.35
C ASN A 404 0.04 16.25 -9.63
N PHE A 405 0.50 14.99 -9.61
CA PHE A 405 0.35 14.03 -10.72
C PHE A 405 -0.96 13.22 -10.68
#